data_AF-A0A847MZQ0-F1
#
_entry.id   AF-A0A847MZQ0-F1
#
_cell.length_a   1.000
_cell.length_b   1.000
_cell.length_c   1.000
_cell.angle_alpha   90.00
_cell.angle_beta   90.00
_cell.angle_gamma   90.00
#
_symmetry.space_group_name_H-M   'P 1'
#
loop_
_entity.id
_entity.type
_entity.pdbx_description
1 polymer ?
#
loop_
_entity_poly.entity_id
_entity_poly.type
_entity_poly.pdbx_seq_one_letter_code
_entity_poly.pdbx_strand_id
1 'polypeptide(L)' 'MAQGSKEDGQAAKELVVYASVDEANAVKILDAFTKDTAIKTSFVQLSSGPAL' A
#
# COMPACT_ATOMS: atom_id res chain seq x y z
N MET A 1 22.80 31.86 1.22
CA MET A 1 22.93 30.54 1.86
C MET A 1 21.64 29.79 1.58
N ALA A 2 21.54 29.08 0.45
CA ALA A 2 20.37 28.26 0.14
C ALA A 2 20.61 26.88 0.76
N GLN A 3 20.13 26.68 1.98
CA GLN A 3 20.10 25.36 2.60
C GLN A 3 18.98 24.57 1.91
N GLY A 4 19.32 23.97 0.77
CA GLY A 4 18.52 22.89 0.20
C GLY A 4 18.64 21.71 1.14
N SER A 5 17.72 21.62 2.09
CA SER A 5 17.47 20.40 2.84
C SER A 5 17.27 19.31 1.80
N LYS A 6 18.29 18.45 1.63
CA LYS A 6 18.02 17.10 1.15
C LYS A 6 17.15 16.52 2.24
N GLU A 7 15.84 16.58 2.02
CA GLU A 7 14.96 15.58 2.54
C GLU A 7 15.48 14.28 1.95
N ASP A 8 16.39 13.62 2.66
CA ASP A 8 16.49 12.16 2.69
C ASP A 8 15.17 11.65 3.29
N GLY A 9 14.09 11.99 2.58
CA GLY A 9 12.71 11.65 2.86
C GLY A 9 12.53 10.22 2.43
N GLN A 10 13.17 9.31 3.16
CA GLN A 10 12.69 7.94 3.26
C GLN A 10 11.42 7.97 4.14
N ALA A 11 10.44 8.79 3.74
CA ALA A 11 9.08 8.62 4.18
C ALA A 11 8.76 7.17 3.88
N ALA A 12 8.39 6.40 4.91
CA ALA A 12 8.03 5.01 4.75
C ALA A 12 7.02 4.92 3.60
N LYS A 13 7.44 4.34 2.47
CA LYS A 13 6.59 4.22 1.30
C LYS A 13 5.49 3.25 1.69
N GLU A 14 4.31 3.76 1.97
CA GLU A 14 3.13 2.96 2.27
C GLU A 14 2.25 2.95 1.03
N LEU A 15 1.94 1.74 0.53
CA LEU A 15 1.01 1.56 -0.57
C LEU A 15 -0.38 1.20 -0.03
N VAL A 16 -1.39 2.00 -0.37
CA VAL A 16 -2.78 1.67 -0.07
C VAL A 16 -3.42 1.05 -1.31
N VAL A 17 -3.92 -0.18 -1.16
CA VAL A 17 -4.47 -0.99 -2.24
C VAL A 17 -5.98 -1.11 -2.05
N TYR A 18 -6.72 -0.52 -2.99
CA TYR A 18 -8.18 -0.60 -3.05
C TYR A 18 -8.60 -1.62 -4.09
N ALA A 19 -9.27 -2.69 -3.68
CA ALA A 19 -9.72 -3.71 -4.60
C ALA A 19 -10.97 -4.44 -4.10
N SER A 20 -11.73 -5.01 -5.03
CA SER A 20 -12.95 -5.79 -4.75
C SER A 20 -12.68 -7.27 -4.47
N VAL A 21 -11.41 -7.67 -4.45
CA VAL A 21 -11.01 -9.04 -4.15
C VAL A 21 -11.23 -9.36 -2.68
N ASP A 22 -11.45 -10.63 -2.38
CA ASP A 22 -11.52 -11.15 -1.02
C ASP A 22 -10.20 -10.91 -0.25
N GLU A 23 -10.33 -10.61 1.05
CA GLU A 23 -9.21 -10.30 1.94
C GLU A 23 -8.22 -11.47 2.06
N ALA A 24 -8.69 -12.72 2.15
CA ALA A 24 -7.80 -13.87 2.36
C ALA A 24 -6.86 -14.11 1.16
N ASN A 25 -7.26 -13.71 -0.04
CA ASN A 25 -6.41 -13.73 -1.23
C ASN A 25 -5.52 -12.47 -1.32
N ALA A 26 -6.07 -11.30 -1.00
CA ALA A 26 -5.31 -10.04 -0.99
C ALA A 26 -4.12 -10.08 -0.03
N VAL A 27 -4.34 -10.54 1.20
CA VAL A 27 -3.30 -10.60 2.25
C VAL A 27 -2.12 -11.46 1.80
N LYS A 28 -2.35 -12.61 1.15
CA LYS A 28 -1.27 -13.49 0.67
C LYS A 28 -0.37 -12.80 -0.36
N ILE A 29 -0.98 -12.05 -1.28
CA ILE A 29 -0.26 -11.34 -2.33
C ILE A 29 0.52 -10.16 -1.73
N LEU A 30 -0.14 -9.40 -0.86
CA LEU A 30 0.46 -8.22 -0.22
C LEU A 30 1.57 -8.57 0.77
N ASP A 31 1.45 -9.70 1.47
CA ASP A 31 2.51 -10.23 2.35
C ASP A 31 3.74 -10.62 1.53
N ALA A 32 3.56 -11.38 0.44
CA ALA A 32 4.65 -11.74 -0.47
C ALA A 32 5.32 -10.50 -1.08
N PHE A 33 4.53 -9.50 -1.49
CA PHE A 33 5.04 -8.22 -1.99
C PHE A 33 5.82 -7.45 -0.92
N THR A 34 5.29 -7.34 0.30
CA THR A 34 5.95 -6.65 1.41
C THR A 34 7.27 -7.34 1.77
N LYS A 35 7.30 -8.67 1.73
CA LYS A 35 8.49 -9.47 2.01
C LYS A 35 9.60 -9.26 0.95
N ASP A 36 9.23 -9.12 -0.31
CA ASP A 36 10.16 -8.92 -1.42
C ASP A 36 10.68 -7.48 -1.50
N THR A 37 9.81 -6.50 -1.25
CA THR A 37 10.11 -5.07 -1.50
C THR A 37 10.43 -4.27 -0.23
N ALA A 38 10.17 -4.83 0.95
CA ALA A 38 10.18 -4.14 2.23
C ALA A 38 9.21 -2.92 2.31
N ILE A 39 8.27 -2.82 1.38
CA ILE A 39 7.26 -1.75 1.35
C ILE A 39 6.04 -2.19 2.14
N LYS A 40 5.59 -1.35 3.08
CA LYS A 40 4.35 -1.57 3.80
C LYS A 40 3.14 -1.38 2.89
N THR A 41 2.17 -2.28 3.02
CA THR A 41 0.92 -2.20 2.29
C THR A 41 -0.28 -2.16 3.23
N SER A 42 -1.24 -1.30 2.92
CA SER A 42 -2.56 -1.24 3.55
C SER A 42 -3.60 -1.70 2.53
N PHE A 43 -4.52 -2.57 2.93
CA PHE A 43 -5.57 -3.09 2.07
C PHE A 43 -6.92 -2.51 2.46
N VAL A 44 -7.69 -2.06 1.47
CA VAL A 44 -9.09 -1.63 1.64
C VAL A 44 -9.94 -2.44 0.68
N GLN A 45 -10.78 -3.30 1.25
CA GLN A 45 -11.76 -4.03 0.47
C GLN A 45 -12.85 -3.08 -0.02
N LEU A 46 -12.91 -2.89 -1.34
CA LEU A 46 -14.02 -2.23 -1.98
C LEU A 46 -15.15 -3.24 -2.14
N SER A 47 -16.12 -3.19 -1.22
CA SER A 47 -17.35 -3.96 -1.37
C SER A 47 -18.02 -3.53 -2.68
N SER A 48 -18.19 -4.47 -3.61
CA SER A 48 -18.98 -4.29 -4.82
C SER A 48 -20.47 -4.35 -4.48
N GLY A 49 -20.92 -3.49 -3.54
CA GLY A 49 -22.34 -3.25 -3.35
C GLY A 49 -22.94 -2.78 -4.68
N PRO A 50 -24.22 -3.06 -4.97
CA PRO A 50 -24.82 -2.59 -6.21
C PRO A 50 -24.60 -1.08 -6.29
N ALA A 51 -23.98 -0.62 -7.38
CA ALA A 51 -24.03 0.80 -7.72
C ALA A 51 -25.51 1.13 -7.88
N LEU A 52 -26.06 1.90 -6.93
CA LEU A 52 -27.43 2.39 -6.97
C LEU A 52 -27.63 3.34 -8.15
#